data_AF-A0A3D1SZR8-F1
#
_entry.id   AF-A0A3D1SZR8-F1
#
_cell.length_a   1.000
_cell.length_b   1.000
_cell.length_c   1.000
_cell.angle_alpha   90.00
_cell.angle_beta   90.00
_cell.angle_gamma   90.00
#
_symmetry.space_group_name_H-M   'P 1'
#
loop_
_entity.id
_entity.type
_entity.pdbx_description
1 polymer ?
#
loop_
_entity_poly.entity_id
_entity_poly.type
_entity_poly.pdbx_seq_one_letter_code
_entity_poly.pdbx_strand_id
1 'polypeptide(L)'
;FAVIDFEGYVDGEAFQGGAGEGYTLEIGSGTFIPGFEEGLIGANLNETIDVKTTFPEDYRAEFLAGKEAIFKVTVKEIKAKKLPDFNDELAKEAGYESLEELKQTLEERLQEEAKRKAEADQREQIVKQAVEGSELIVPEKLIERELDRSVANIKGRLEASGMSFEQYLEASQTTEESYREDLKPTAANNVKTELVLNAISEKEGITVEIDELRSEVGRLAVAVRQDASKLFKRLEKEGRLAGLADSMVREKTVDFLAKLATATNSEKEG
;
A
#
# COMPACT_ATOMS: atom_id res chain seq x y z
N PHE A 1 11.15 -20.34 -18.62
CA PHE A 1 12.39 -19.57 -18.48
C PHE A 1 13.43 -20.09 -19.46
N ALA A 2 14.18 -19.20 -20.07
CA ALA A 2 15.34 -19.52 -20.89
C ALA A 2 16.54 -18.71 -20.38
N VAL A 3 17.71 -19.34 -20.29
CA VAL A 3 18.97 -18.61 -20.11
C VAL A 3 19.52 -18.35 -21.50
N ILE A 4 19.68 -17.08 -21.86
CA ILE A 4 20.07 -16.68 -23.21
C ILE A 4 21.32 -15.80 -23.20
N ASP A 5 22.11 -15.95 -24.25
CA ASP A 5 23.01 -14.89 -24.69
C ASP A 5 22.36 -14.22 -25.89
N PHE A 6 22.43 -12.91 -25.98
CA PHE A 6 21.92 -12.18 -27.13
C PHE A 6 22.84 -11.04 -27.52
N GLU A 7 22.85 -10.72 -28.80
CA GLU A 7 23.49 -9.54 -29.35
C GLU A 7 22.59 -8.93 -30.44
N GLY A 8 22.22 -7.67 -30.24
CA GLY A 8 21.30 -6.93 -31.09
C GLY A 8 22.01 -6.05 -32.10
N TYR A 9 21.49 -6.07 -33.33
CA TYR A 9 22.00 -5.34 -34.48
C TYR A 9 20.89 -4.49 -35.10
N VAL A 10 21.19 -3.24 -35.43
CA VAL A 10 20.31 -2.34 -36.20
C VAL A 10 21.10 -1.86 -37.40
N ASP A 11 20.52 -1.94 -38.59
CA ASP A 11 21.19 -1.57 -39.86
C ASP A 11 22.54 -2.31 -40.09
N GLY A 12 22.73 -3.48 -39.46
CA GLY A 12 23.96 -4.28 -39.53
C GLY A 12 25.04 -3.91 -38.50
N GLU A 13 24.82 -2.89 -37.66
CA GLU A 13 25.73 -2.49 -36.59
C GLU A 13 25.19 -2.90 -35.20
N ALA A 14 26.07 -3.40 -34.33
CA ALA A 14 25.71 -3.71 -32.95
C ALA A 14 25.47 -2.42 -32.16
N PHE A 15 24.39 -2.35 -31.37
CA PHE A 15 24.03 -1.15 -30.61
C PHE A 15 24.30 -1.32 -29.10
N GLN A 16 24.59 -0.21 -28.44
CA GLN A 16 24.89 -0.21 -27.00
C GLN A 16 23.66 -0.61 -26.17
N GLY A 17 23.84 -1.56 -25.26
CA GLY A 17 22.76 -2.13 -24.44
C GLY A 17 21.94 -3.22 -25.16
N GLY A 18 22.32 -3.58 -26.39
CA GLY A 18 21.71 -4.68 -27.16
C GLY A 18 22.35 -6.05 -26.91
N ALA A 19 23.31 -6.17 -26.00
CA ALA A 19 24.02 -7.41 -25.73
C ALA A 19 23.91 -7.84 -24.27
N GLY A 20 23.79 -9.14 -24.03
CA GLY A 20 23.75 -9.73 -22.70
C GLY A 20 24.15 -11.20 -22.72
N GLU A 21 24.88 -11.64 -21.70
CA GLU A 21 25.29 -13.04 -21.53
C GLU A 21 24.64 -13.64 -20.28
N GLY A 22 24.18 -14.89 -20.37
CA GLY A 22 23.60 -15.63 -19.25
C GLY A 22 22.31 -15.03 -18.70
N TYR A 23 21.60 -14.24 -19.50
CA TYR A 23 20.40 -13.55 -19.06
C TYR A 23 19.25 -14.54 -18.87
N THR A 24 18.61 -14.53 -17.69
CA THR A 24 17.46 -15.39 -17.41
C THR A 24 16.17 -14.67 -17.80
N LEU A 25 15.53 -15.12 -18.87
CA LEU A 25 14.28 -14.59 -19.41
C LEU A 25 13.10 -15.51 -19.08
N GLU A 26 12.01 -14.95 -18.54
CA GLU A 26 10.72 -15.63 -18.48
C GLU A 26 9.97 -15.41 -19.80
N ILE A 27 9.74 -16.47 -20.56
CA ILE A 27 8.98 -16.37 -21.83
C ILE A 27 7.52 -16.01 -21.50
N GLY A 28 7.04 -14.89 -22.04
CA GLY A 28 5.73 -14.31 -21.79
C GLY A 28 5.71 -13.19 -20.73
N SER A 29 6.86 -12.76 -20.19
CA SER A 29 6.90 -11.69 -19.18
C SER A 29 6.76 -10.29 -19.77
N GLY A 30 6.97 -10.13 -21.09
CA GLY A 30 6.96 -8.82 -21.75
C GLY A 30 8.10 -7.92 -21.28
N THR A 31 9.20 -8.51 -20.81
CA THR A 31 10.37 -7.77 -20.33
C THR A 31 11.23 -7.30 -21.50
N PHE A 32 11.18 -8.01 -22.63
CA PHE A 32 11.81 -7.59 -23.88
C PHE A 32 10.80 -6.91 -24.82
N ILE A 33 11.32 -6.30 -25.88
CA ILE A 33 10.49 -5.69 -26.92
C ILE A 33 9.56 -6.71 -27.58
N PRO A 34 8.35 -6.30 -28.02
CA PRO A 34 7.41 -7.19 -28.69
C PRO A 34 8.04 -7.98 -29.84
N GLY A 35 7.67 -9.24 -29.99
CA GLY A 35 8.22 -10.15 -31.00
C GLY A 35 9.56 -10.79 -30.65
N PHE A 36 10.32 -10.26 -29.68
CA PHE A 36 11.57 -10.91 -29.25
C PHE A 36 11.32 -12.27 -28.61
N GLU A 37 10.43 -12.33 -27.61
CA GLU A 37 10.13 -13.56 -26.87
C GLU A 37 9.42 -14.60 -27.76
N GLU A 38 8.61 -14.15 -28.70
CA GLU A 38 7.90 -14.99 -29.68
C GLU A 38 8.86 -15.66 -30.67
N GLY A 39 9.91 -14.94 -31.10
CA GLY A 39 10.95 -15.49 -31.98
C GLY A 39 11.79 -16.59 -31.34
N LEU A 40 11.81 -16.68 -30.00
CA LEU A 40 12.49 -17.75 -29.26
C LEU A 40 11.65 -19.03 -29.16
N ILE A 41 10.36 -18.98 -29.50
CA ILE A 41 9.47 -20.13 -29.41
C ILE A 41 9.85 -21.16 -30.48
N GLY A 42 10.21 -22.36 -30.05
CA GLY A 42 10.64 -23.46 -30.93
C GLY A 42 12.15 -23.56 -31.13
N ALA A 43 12.95 -22.65 -30.55
CA ALA A 43 14.40 -22.73 -30.56
C ALA A 43 14.91 -23.90 -29.71
N ASN A 44 15.96 -24.58 -30.17
CA ASN A 44 16.56 -25.70 -29.44
C ASN A 44 17.67 -25.23 -28.49
N LEU A 45 18.01 -26.09 -27.54
CA LEU A 45 19.13 -25.87 -26.62
C LEU A 45 20.45 -25.78 -27.40
N ASN A 46 21.26 -24.78 -27.05
CA ASN A 46 22.52 -24.40 -27.70
C ASN A 46 22.40 -23.99 -29.17
N GLU A 47 21.18 -23.70 -29.64
CA GLU A 47 20.95 -23.16 -30.96
C GLU A 47 21.10 -21.64 -30.94
N THR A 48 21.78 -21.09 -31.95
CA THR A 48 21.81 -19.65 -32.22
C THR A 48 20.79 -19.35 -33.31
N ILE A 49 19.83 -18.48 -33.00
CA ILE A 49 18.77 -18.05 -33.92
C ILE A 49 18.80 -16.54 -34.11
N ASP A 50 18.42 -16.10 -35.30
CA ASP A 50 18.27 -14.68 -35.63
C ASP A 50 16.80 -14.28 -35.41
N VAL A 51 16.54 -13.55 -34.33
CA VAL A 51 15.22 -13.03 -34.00
C VAL A 51 15.07 -11.62 -34.59
N LYS A 52 14.13 -11.46 -35.52
CA LYS A 52 13.79 -10.17 -36.11
C LYS A 52 12.64 -9.54 -35.34
N THR A 53 12.82 -8.30 -34.91
CA THR A 53 11.83 -7.53 -34.14
C THR A 53 11.94 -6.05 -34.51
N THR A 54 10.89 -5.29 -34.24
CA THR A 54 10.83 -3.85 -34.47
C THR A 54 10.64 -3.17 -33.14
N PHE A 55 11.46 -2.17 -32.85
CA PHE A 55 11.31 -1.36 -31.64
C PHE A 55 10.00 -0.57 -31.70
N PRO A 56 9.26 -0.45 -30.59
CA PRO A 56 8.10 0.43 -30.50
C PRO A 56 8.42 1.88 -30.88
N GLU A 57 7.43 2.63 -31.38
CA GLU A 57 7.61 4.04 -31.73
C GLU A 57 7.87 4.92 -30.49
N ASP A 58 7.42 4.49 -29.31
CA ASP A 58 7.57 5.17 -28.02
C ASP A 58 8.77 4.66 -27.19
N TYR A 59 9.74 4.02 -27.83
CA TYR A 59 10.89 3.44 -27.13
C TYR A 59 11.79 4.52 -26.50
N ARG A 60 12.23 4.29 -25.25
CA ARG A 60 13.01 5.26 -24.44
C ARG A 60 14.30 5.76 -25.11
N ALA A 61 14.88 4.94 -25.98
CA ALA A 61 16.03 5.31 -26.79
C ALA A 61 15.54 5.77 -28.17
N GLU A 62 15.46 7.09 -28.38
CA GLU A 62 14.95 7.70 -29.63
C GLU A 62 15.66 7.19 -30.89
N PHE A 63 16.94 6.82 -30.78
CA PHE A 63 17.73 6.31 -31.90
C PHE A 63 17.38 4.87 -32.33
N LEU A 64 16.63 4.13 -31.49
CA LEU A 64 16.13 2.78 -31.77
C LEU A 64 14.64 2.76 -32.09
N ALA A 65 13.88 3.79 -31.68
CA ALA A 65 12.43 3.85 -31.86
C ALA A 65 11.99 3.63 -33.32
N GLY A 66 11.06 2.71 -33.54
CA GLY A 66 10.52 2.35 -34.86
C GLY A 66 11.48 1.61 -35.80
N LYS A 67 12.72 1.30 -35.38
CA LYS A 67 13.69 0.60 -36.23
C LYS A 67 13.54 -0.91 -36.15
N GLU A 68 13.82 -1.58 -37.27
CA GLU A 68 13.99 -3.03 -37.32
C GLU A 68 15.36 -3.42 -36.74
N ALA A 69 15.35 -4.47 -35.93
CA ALA A 69 16.54 -5.02 -35.30
C ALA A 69 16.59 -6.53 -35.47
N ILE A 70 17.81 -7.05 -35.59
CA ILE A 70 18.10 -8.47 -35.62
C ILE A 70 18.87 -8.81 -34.36
N PHE A 71 18.31 -9.67 -33.53
CA PHE A 71 19.00 -10.20 -32.36
C PHE A 71 19.49 -11.61 -32.65
N LYS A 72 20.80 -11.81 -32.54
CA LYS A 72 21.38 -13.15 -32.52
C LYS A 72 21.27 -13.67 -31.12
N VAL A 73 20.39 -14.65 -30.91
CA VAL A 73 20.11 -15.19 -29.58
C VAL A 73 20.56 -16.64 -29.51
N THR A 74 21.36 -16.98 -28.51
CA THR A 74 21.77 -18.36 -28.22
C THR A 74 21.12 -18.83 -26.95
N VAL A 75 20.35 -19.93 -27.03
CA VAL A 75 19.63 -20.49 -25.87
C VAL A 75 20.55 -21.44 -25.11
N LYS A 76 21.08 -21.03 -23.96
CA LYS A 76 21.98 -21.84 -23.13
C LYS A 76 21.26 -22.86 -22.26
N GLU A 77 20.13 -22.48 -21.68
CA GLU A 77 19.32 -23.37 -20.83
C GLU A 77 17.84 -23.13 -21.05
N ILE A 78 17.03 -24.19 -20.98
CA ILE A 78 15.57 -24.10 -21.00
C ILE A 78 15.05 -24.71 -19.69
N LYS A 79 14.34 -23.89 -18.90
CA LYS A 79 13.74 -24.29 -17.62
C LYS A 79 12.23 -24.08 -17.69
N ALA A 80 11.48 -25.15 -17.43
CA ALA A 80 10.03 -25.05 -17.27
C ALA A 80 9.70 -24.75 -15.80
N LYS A 81 8.76 -23.84 -15.58
CA LYS A 81 8.16 -23.64 -14.24
C LYS A 81 7.24 -24.82 -13.99
N LYS A 82 7.71 -25.81 -13.22
CA LYS A 82 6.83 -26.88 -12.74
C LYS A 82 6.12 -26.34 -11.51
N LEU A 83 4.85 -25.97 -11.67
CA LEU A 83 4.00 -25.70 -10.52
C LEU A 83 3.85 -27.02 -9.74
N PRO A 84 4.03 -27.02 -8.42
CA PRO A 84 3.73 -28.18 -7.61
C PRO A 84 2.25 -28.53 -7.78
N ASP A 85 1.94 -29.83 -7.69
CA ASP A 85 0.57 -30.27 -7.70
C ASP A 85 -0.16 -29.69 -6.49
N PHE A 86 -1.40 -29.27 -6.69
CA PHE A 86 -2.21 -28.69 -5.63
C PHE A 86 -2.73 -29.80 -4.70
N ASN A 87 -1.85 -30.29 -3.81
CA ASN A 87 -2.03 -31.47 -2.96
C ASN A 87 -1.49 -31.24 -1.53
N ASP A 88 -1.53 -32.28 -0.69
CA ASP A 88 -1.04 -32.19 0.70
C ASP A 88 0.47 -31.97 0.83
N GLU A 89 1.27 -32.32 -0.19
CA GLU A 89 2.71 -32.06 -0.17
C GLU A 89 2.99 -30.56 -0.26
N LEU A 90 2.26 -29.85 -1.12
CA LEU A 90 2.30 -28.39 -1.20
C LEU A 90 1.89 -27.73 0.12
N ALA A 91 0.85 -28.26 0.79
CA ALA A 91 0.42 -27.75 2.09
C ALA A 91 1.51 -27.91 3.15
N LYS A 92 2.20 -29.06 3.16
CA LYS A 92 3.32 -29.33 4.07
C LYS A 92 4.52 -28.43 3.82
N GLU A 93 4.85 -28.13 2.55
CA GLU A 93 5.86 -27.12 2.22
C GLU A 93 5.49 -25.72 2.75
N ALA A 94 4.19 -25.40 2.78
CA ALA A 94 3.67 -24.15 3.33
C ALA A 94 3.50 -24.18 4.87
N GLY A 95 3.81 -25.29 5.54
CA GLY A 95 3.73 -25.43 7.00
C GLY A 95 2.38 -25.91 7.54
N TYR A 96 1.51 -26.47 6.70
CA TYR A 96 0.19 -27.01 7.06
C TYR A 96 0.19 -28.54 6.96
N GLU A 97 -0.65 -29.23 7.73
CA GLU A 97 -0.72 -30.69 7.76
C GLU A 97 -1.40 -31.27 6.49
N SER A 98 -2.34 -30.53 5.90
CA SER A 98 -3.10 -30.94 4.71
C SER A 98 -3.53 -29.76 3.83
N LEU A 99 -3.91 -30.05 2.59
CA LEU A 99 -4.49 -29.08 1.67
C LEU A 99 -5.82 -28.51 2.20
N GLU A 100 -6.58 -29.31 2.92
CA GLU A 100 -7.84 -28.88 3.55
C GLU A 100 -7.58 -27.84 4.63
N GLU A 101 -6.60 -28.07 5.50
CA GLU A 101 -6.20 -27.11 6.54
C GLU A 101 -5.67 -25.80 5.93
N LEU A 102 -4.83 -25.89 4.89
CA LEU A 102 -4.34 -24.72 4.17
C LEU A 102 -5.50 -23.89 3.60
N LYS A 103 -6.47 -24.55 2.96
CA LYS A 103 -7.65 -23.87 2.40
C LYS A 103 -8.51 -23.22 3.48
N GLN A 104 -8.81 -23.94 4.55
CA GLN A 104 -9.62 -23.42 5.64
C GLN A 104 -8.95 -22.21 6.29
N THR A 105 -7.66 -22.29 6.59
CA THR A 105 -6.92 -21.17 7.20
C THR A 105 -6.89 -19.95 6.28
N LEU A 106 -6.68 -20.16 4.96
CA LEU A 106 -6.74 -19.08 3.99
C LEU A 106 -8.14 -18.47 3.89
N GLU A 107 -9.18 -19.30 3.90
CA GLU A 107 -10.56 -18.85 3.87
C GLU A 107 -10.89 -18.00 5.11
N GLU A 108 -10.56 -18.48 6.31
CA GLU A 108 -10.76 -17.75 7.57
C GLU A 108 -10.00 -16.40 7.56
N ARG A 109 -8.75 -16.40 7.09
CA ARG A 109 -7.96 -15.16 6.98
C ARG A 109 -8.60 -14.17 6.01
N LEU A 110 -9.02 -14.63 4.83
CA LEU A 110 -9.65 -13.79 3.82
C LEU A 110 -11.02 -13.28 4.28
N GLN A 111 -11.80 -14.10 4.99
CA GLN A 111 -13.05 -13.69 5.60
C GLN A 111 -12.82 -12.61 6.67
N GLU A 112 -11.80 -12.77 7.52
CA GLU A 112 -11.47 -11.78 8.53
C GLU A 112 -10.97 -10.46 7.91
N GLU A 113 -10.10 -10.53 6.89
CA GLU A 113 -9.66 -9.36 6.13
C GLU A 113 -10.84 -8.64 5.45
N ALA A 114 -11.73 -9.39 4.79
CA ALA A 114 -12.91 -8.85 4.14
C ALA A 114 -13.87 -8.21 5.15
N LYS A 115 -14.09 -8.84 6.31
CA LYS A 115 -14.92 -8.29 7.39
C LYS A 115 -14.33 -7.00 7.94
N ARG A 116 -13.04 -6.97 8.27
CA ARG A 116 -12.37 -5.77 8.78
C ARG A 116 -12.43 -4.62 7.77
N LYS A 117 -12.25 -4.94 6.48
CA LYS A 117 -12.37 -3.94 5.41
C LYS A 117 -13.80 -3.40 5.30
N ALA A 118 -14.81 -4.27 5.29
CA ALA A 118 -16.21 -3.85 5.23
C ALA A 118 -16.59 -2.98 6.44
N GLU A 119 -16.16 -3.34 7.64
CA GLU A 119 -16.38 -2.54 8.85
C GLU A 119 -15.69 -1.17 8.78
N ALA A 120 -14.46 -1.11 8.26
CA ALA A 120 -13.74 0.15 8.07
C ALA A 120 -14.42 1.05 7.02
N ASP A 121 -14.77 0.50 5.86
CA ASP A 121 -15.46 1.20 4.78
C ASP A 121 -16.83 1.73 5.26
N GLN A 122 -17.58 0.92 6.02
CA GLN A 122 -18.85 1.33 6.61
C GLN A 122 -18.65 2.49 7.59
N ARG A 123 -17.69 2.38 8.52
CA ARG A 123 -17.38 3.43 9.49
C ARG A 123 -16.99 4.73 8.81
N GLU A 124 -16.15 4.67 7.77
CA GLU A 124 -15.74 5.83 6.98
C GLU A 124 -16.95 6.50 6.32
N GLN A 125 -17.84 5.72 5.68
CA GLN A 125 -19.05 6.23 5.05
C GLN A 125 -19.99 6.91 6.04
N ILE A 126 -20.18 6.32 7.22
CA ILE A 126 -21.03 6.90 8.28
C ILE A 126 -20.48 8.26 8.72
N VAL A 127 -19.18 8.33 9.00
CA VAL A 127 -18.53 9.58 9.41
C VAL A 127 -18.64 10.62 8.30
N LYS A 128 -18.38 10.23 7.05
CA LYS A 128 -18.51 11.11 5.90
C LYS A 128 -19.93 11.68 5.78
N GLN A 129 -20.96 10.85 5.89
CA GLN A 129 -22.36 11.30 5.84
C GLN A 129 -22.71 12.25 6.99
N ALA A 130 -22.23 11.96 8.21
CA ALA A 130 -22.43 12.85 9.35
C ALA A 130 -21.78 14.22 9.12
N VAL A 131 -20.59 14.25 8.50
CA VAL A 131 -19.87 15.48 8.17
C VAL A 131 -20.51 16.24 7.01
N GLU A 132 -20.99 15.56 5.97
CA GLU A 132 -21.70 16.18 4.85
C GLU A 132 -23.03 16.79 5.25
N GLY A 133 -23.77 16.13 6.15
CA GLY A 133 -25.02 16.65 6.72
C GLY A 133 -24.86 17.80 7.72
N SER A 134 -23.62 18.20 8.03
CA SER A 134 -23.33 19.26 9.00
C SER A 134 -22.94 20.59 8.33
N GLU A 135 -23.58 21.67 8.77
CA GLU A 135 -23.24 23.04 8.40
C GLU A 135 -22.31 23.64 9.47
N LEU A 136 -21.02 23.72 9.19
CA LEU A 136 -20.07 24.44 10.02
C LEU A 136 -19.00 25.15 9.19
N ILE A 137 -18.59 26.32 9.68
CA ILE A 137 -17.44 27.07 9.16
C ILE A 137 -16.24 26.69 10.01
N VAL A 138 -15.26 26.04 9.40
CA VAL A 138 -14.02 25.66 10.10
C VAL A 138 -13.12 26.90 10.24
N PRO A 139 -12.74 27.31 11.46
CA PRO A 139 -11.81 28.42 11.66
C PRO A 139 -10.44 28.13 11.04
N GLU A 140 -9.91 29.08 10.27
CA GLU A 140 -8.62 28.94 9.56
C GLU A 140 -7.47 28.55 10.50
N LYS A 141 -7.43 29.12 11.71
CA LYS A 141 -6.43 28.78 12.74
C LYS A 141 -6.43 27.30 13.14
N LEU A 142 -7.58 26.63 13.09
CA LEU A 142 -7.63 25.19 13.37
C LEU A 142 -7.09 24.37 12.20
N ILE A 143 -7.32 24.83 10.96
CA ILE A 143 -6.76 24.21 9.75
C ILE A 143 -5.23 24.34 9.76
N GLU A 144 -4.70 25.52 10.07
CA GLU A 144 -3.26 25.75 10.20
C GLU A 144 -2.62 24.84 11.26
N ARG A 145 -3.28 24.69 12.42
CA ARG A 145 -2.82 23.79 13.48
C ARG A 145 -2.81 22.32 13.03
N GLU A 146 -3.81 21.88 12.27
CA GLU A 146 -3.84 20.52 11.75
C GLU A 146 -2.80 20.29 10.65
N LEU A 147 -2.51 21.30 9.83
CA LEU A 147 -1.41 21.29 8.87
C LEU A 147 -0.06 21.14 9.59
N ASP A 148 0.19 21.93 10.63
CA ASP A 148 1.42 21.81 11.43
C ASP A 148 1.56 20.42 12.04
N ARG A 149 0.46 19.87 12.60
CA ARG A 149 0.45 18.51 13.14
C ARG A 149 0.73 17.47 12.06
N SER A 150 0.13 17.61 10.89
CA SER A 150 0.29 16.68 9.76
C SER A 150 1.74 16.69 9.24
N VAL A 151 2.32 17.89 9.11
CA VAL A 151 3.73 18.07 8.72
C VAL A 151 4.67 17.50 9.78
N ALA A 152 4.41 17.74 11.07
CA ALA A 152 5.22 17.15 12.15
C ALA A 152 5.13 15.61 12.15
N ASN A 153 3.95 15.05 11.89
CA ASN A 153 3.73 13.60 11.82
C ASN A 153 4.47 12.94 10.64
N ILE A 154 4.55 13.60 9.48
CA ILE A 154 5.34 13.07 8.36
C ILE A 154 6.84 13.23 8.61
N LYS A 155 7.28 14.37 9.16
CA LYS A 155 8.68 14.61 9.56
C LYS A 155 9.18 13.50 10.48
N GLY A 156 8.45 13.19 11.57
CA GLY A 156 8.84 12.12 12.49
C GLY A 156 8.83 10.71 11.88
N ARG A 157 7.93 10.42 10.92
CA ARG A 157 7.91 9.14 10.20
C ARG A 157 9.12 9.00 9.27
N LEU A 158 9.47 10.07 8.57
CA LEU A 158 10.64 10.10 7.68
C LEU A 158 11.93 9.94 8.47
N GLU A 159 12.07 10.66 9.59
CA GLU A 159 13.21 10.53 10.49
C GLU A 159 13.38 9.09 11.00
N ALA A 160 12.27 8.44 11.39
CA ALA A 160 12.29 7.03 11.80
C ALA A 160 12.71 6.07 10.67
N SER A 161 12.46 6.45 9.41
CA SER A 161 12.92 5.72 8.23
C SER A 161 14.33 6.10 7.74
N GLY A 162 14.99 7.05 8.43
CA GLY A 162 16.34 7.52 8.08
C GLY A 162 16.39 8.53 6.93
N MET A 163 15.27 9.17 6.59
CA MET A 163 15.16 10.19 5.54
C MET A 163 14.78 11.54 6.15
N SER A 164 15.38 12.64 5.69
CA SER A 164 14.95 13.98 6.11
C SER A 164 13.74 14.46 5.30
N PHE A 165 12.97 15.39 5.85
CA PHE A 165 11.83 15.95 5.13
C PHE A 165 12.27 16.75 3.90
N GLU A 166 13.42 17.42 3.97
CA GLU A 166 14.02 18.14 2.84
C GLU A 166 14.35 17.18 1.69
N GLN A 167 14.96 16.02 2.00
CA GLN A 167 15.25 14.99 0.99
C GLN A 167 13.98 14.43 0.35
N TYR A 168 12.92 14.27 1.13
CA TYR A 168 11.61 13.83 0.63
C TYR A 168 11.00 14.87 -0.33
N LEU A 169 11.07 16.17 0.02
CA LEU A 169 10.59 17.26 -0.82
C LEU A 169 11.39 17.36 -2.12
N GLU A 170 12.72 17.23 -2.05
CA GLU A 170 13.60 17.21 -3.23
C GLU A 170 13.29 16.04 -4.18
N ALA A 171 13.15 14.82 -3.64
CA ALA A 171 12.80 13.65 -4.43
C ALA A 171 11.41 13.77 -5.07
N SER A 172 10.48 14.47 -4.40
CA SER A 172 9.12 14.74 -4.88
C SER A 172 9.02 16.00 -5.73
N GLN A 173 10.14 16.70 -5.97
CA GLN A 173 10.21 17.95 -6.73
C GLN A 173 9.18 19.01 -6.27
N THR A 174 8.97 19.12 -4.97
CA THR A 174 7.98 20.03 -4.36
C THR A 174 8.61 20.88 -3.25
N THR A 175 7.91 21.91 -2.78
CA THR A 175 8.33 22.76 -1.64
C THR A 175 7.45 22.50 -0.42
N GLU A 176 7.89 22.92 0.77
CA GLU A 176 7.05 22.81 1.97
C GLU A 176 5.75 23.61 1.81
N GLU A 177 5.78 24.80 1.17
CA GLU A 177 4.56 25.57 0.92
C GLU A 177 3.59 24.83 0.00
N SER A 178 4.07 24.29 -1.12
CA SER A 178 3.22 23.53 -2.05
C SER A 178 2.66 22.29 -1.38
N TYR A 179 3.48 21.56 -0.63
CA TYR A 179 3.04 20.39 0.14
C TYR A 179 1.94 20.75 1.15
N ARG A 180 2.07 21.89 1.84
CA ARG A 180 1.06 22.37 2.80
C ARG A 180 -0.23 22.81 2.12
N GLU A 181 -0.16 23.46 0.97
CA GLU A 181 -1.35 23.81 0.18
C GLU A 181 -2.08 22.55 -0.33
N ASP A 182 -1.34 21.54 -0.80
CA ASP A 182 -1.92 20.25 -1.21
C ASP A 182 -2.61 19.52 -0.05
N LEU A 183 -2.09 19.65 1.17
CA LEU A 183 -2.70 19.09 2.38
C LEU A 183 -3.89 19.90 2.93
N LYS A 184 -4.04 21.17 2.54
CA LYS A 184 -5.03 22.08 3.13
C LYS A 184 -6.48 21.58 3.03
N PRO A 185 -6.97 21.03 1.89
CA PRO A 185 -8.31 20.47 1.80
C PRO A 185 -8.52 19.29 2.77
N THR A 186 -7.52 18.40 2.87
CA THR A 186 -7.55 17.25 3.78
C THR A 186 -7.54 17.70 5.23
N ALA A 187 -6.69 18.67 5.59
CA ALA A 187 -6.64 19.24 6.93
C ALA A 187 -7.98 19.91 7.31
N ALA A 188 -8.58 20.67 6.40
CA ALA A 188 -9.90 21.27 6.61
C ALA A 188 -10.97 20.19 6.87
N ASN A 189 -10.97 19.11 6.09
CA ASN A 189 -11.90 18.00 6.27
C ASN A 189 -11.68 17.25 7.59
N ASN A 190 -10.42 17.05 8.00
CA ASN A 190 -10.08 16.41 9.27
C ASN A 190 -10.58 17.23 10.46
N VAL A 191 -10.35 18.55 10.44
CA VAL A 191 -10.84 19.45 11.49
C VAL A 191 -12.37 19.48 11.48
N LYS A 192 -13.01 19.53 10.31
CA LYS A 192 -14.47 19.46 10.20
C LYS A 192 -14.99 18.18 10.86
N THR A 193 -14.39 17.05 10.53
CA THR A 193 -14.74 15.73 11.07
C THR A 193 -14.58 15.68 12.59
N GLU A 194 -13.46 16.19 13.11
CA GLU A 194 -13.20 16.24 14.55
C GLU A 194 -14.26 17.07 15.28
N LEU A 195 -14.59 18.26 14.77
CA LEU A 195 -15.60 19.14 15.36
C LEU A 195 -16.99 18.50 15.36
N VAL A 196 -17.37 17.82 14.28
CA VAL A 196 -18.66 17.12 14.17
C VAL A 196 -18.74 15.97 15.17
N LEU A 197 -17.71 15.12 15.22
CA LEU A 197 -17.68 13.98 16.15
C LEU A 197 -17.69 14.47 17.61
N ASN A 198 -16.97 15.54 17.93
CA ASN A 198 -16.99 16.11 19.28
C ASN A 198 -18.37 16.69 19.63
N ALA A 199 -19.03 17.38 18.70
CA ALA A 199 -20.38 17.89 18.94
C ALA A 199 -21.41 16.76 19.15
N ILE A 200 -21.27 15.64 18.42
CA ILE A 200 -22.11 14.45 18.60
C ILE A 200 -21.81 13.80 19.96
N SER A 201 -20.53 13.63 20.33
CA SER A 201 -20.16 13.00 21.60
C SER A 201 -20.66 13.80 22.81
N GLU A 202 -20.55 15.13 22.76
CA GLU A 202 -21.08 16.02 23.81
C GLU A 202 -22.60 15.92 23.92
N LYS A 203 -23.31 15.92 22.78
CA LYS A 203 -24.77 15.85 22.75
C LYS A 203 -25.30 14.51 23.26
N GLU A 204 -24.64 13.41 22.92
CA GLU A 204 -25.05 12.04 23.28
C GLU A 204 -24.43 11.58 24.62
N GLY A 205 -23.61 12.43 25.27
CA GLY A 205 -22.99 12.14 26.56
C GLY A 205 -21.94 11.01 26.51
N ILE A 206 -21.24 10.88 25.38
CA ILE A 206 -20.23 9.84 25.18
C ILE A 206 -18.94 10.26 25.88
N THR A 207 -18.59 9.55 26.94
CA THR A 207 -17.37 9.77 27.73
C THR A 207 -16.51 8.50 27.78
N VAL A 208 -15.27 8.69 28.23
CA VAL A 208 -14.34 7.60 28.54
C VAL A 208 -14.05 7.65 30.02
N GLU A 209 -14.36 6.57 30.69
CA GLU A 209 -14.07 6.44 32.12
C GLU A 209 -12.60 6.14 32.35
N ILE A 210 -12.11 6.48 33.54
CA ILE A 210 -10.70 6.29 33.90
C ILE A 210 -10.27 4.81 33.81
N ASP A 211 -11.18 3.88 34.07
CA ASP A 211 -10.91 2.44 33.99
C ASP A 211 -10.77 1.95 32.55
N GLU A 212 -11.53 2.52 31.62
CA GLU A 212 -11.38 2.26 30.19
C GLU A 212 -10.06 2.81 29.68
N LEU A 213 -9.70 4.03 30.10
CA LEU A 213 -8.42 4.64 29.77
C LEU A 213 -7.23 3.81 30.31
N ARG A 214 -7.35 3.26 31.54
CA ARG A 214 -6.35 2.34 32.10
C ARG A 214 -6.25 1.04 31.30
N SER A 215 -7.38 0.48 30.87
CA SER A 215 -7.43 -0.73 30.05
C SER A 215 -6.74 -0.52 28.70
N GLU A 216 -7.01 0.61 28.05
CA GLU A 216 -6.39 0.97 26.78
C GLU A 216 -4.88 1.19 26.93
N VAL A 217 -4.44 1.89 27.98
CA VAL A 217 -3.01 2.00 28.28
C VAL A 217 -2.39 0.63 28.56
N GLY A 218 -3.11 -0.28 29.21
CA GLY A 218 -2.68 -1.67 29.40
C GLY A 218 -2.46 -2.40 28.08
N ARG A 219 -3.39 -2.26 27.13
CA ARG A 219 -3.28 -2.82 25.77
C ARG A 219 -2.05 -2.26 25.04
N LEU A 220 -1.86 -0.94 25.09
CA LEU A 220 -0.69 -0.29 24.50
C LEU A 220 0.63 -0.74 25.15
N ALA A 221 0.62 -0.96 26.46
CA ALA A 221 1.80 -1.41 27.21
C ALA A 221 2.29 -2.80 26.77
N VAL A 222 1.36 -3.71 26.44
CA VAL A 222 1.69 -5.04 25.88
C VAL A 222 2.42 -4.89 24.55
N ALA A 223 1.93 -4.02 23.65
CA ALA A 223 2.53 -3.81 22.34
C ALA A 223 3.98 -3.29 22.43
N VAL A 224 4.27 -2.41 23.40
CA VAL A 224 5.62 -1.86 23.62
C VAL A 224 6.44 -2.62 24.67
N ARG A 225 5.94 -3.75 25.18
CA ARG A 225 6.58 -4.58 26.23
C ARG A 225 7.00 -3.76 27.47
N GLN A 226 6.16 -2.85 27.92
CA GLN A 226 6.38 -2.03 29.10
C GLN A 226 5.37 -2.35 30.21
N ASP A 227 5.71 -2.00 31.44
CA ASP A 227 4.76 -2.05 32.56
C ASP A 227 3.65 -1.00 32.37
N ALA A 228 2.39 -1.45 32.45
CA ALA A 228 1.21 -0.60 32.21
C ALA A 228 1.11 0.56 33.20
N SER A 229 1.45 0.34 34.48
CA SER A 229 1.40 1.38 35.50
C SER A 229 2.46 2.47 35.27
N LYS A 230 3.67 2.07 34.84
CA LYS A 230 4.74 3.01 34.46
C LYS A 230 4.39 3.78 33.19
N LEU A 231 3.79 3.13 32.19
CA LEU A 231 3.33 3.80 30.98
C LEU A 231 2.24 4.82 31.30
N PHE A 232 1.24 4.45 32.11
CA PHE A 232 0.16 5.34 32.51
C PHE A 232 0.69 6.60 33.19
N LYS A 233 1.54 6.46 34.22
CA LYS A 233 2.14 7.60 34.95
C LYS A 233 2.97 8.52 34.04
N ARG A 234 3.64 7.94 33.04
CA ARG A 234 4.41 8.72 32.06
C ARG A 234 3.48 9.52 31.15
N LEU A 235 2.46 8.88 30.58
CA LEU A 235 1.49 9.58 29.74
C LEU A 235 0.74 10.66 30.52
N GLU A 236 0.46 10.44 31.80
CA GLU A 236 -0.13 11.43 32.71
C GLU A 236 0.81 12.63 32.88
N LYS A 237 2.07 12.39 33.22
CA LYS A 237 3.09 13.44 33.39
C LYS A 237 3.36 14.22 32.11
N GLU A 238 3.29 13.55 30.96
CA GLU A 238 3.46 14.16 29.63
C GLU A 238 2.19 14.87 29.14
N GLY A 239 1.07 14.81 29.88
CA GLY A 239 -0.21 15.41 29.48
C GLY A 239 -0.89 14.71 28.29
N ARG A 240 -0.46 13.50 27.95
CA ARG A 240 -0.91 12.73 26.77
C ARG A 240 -2.16 11.89 27.02
N LEU A 241 -2.55 11.73 28.28
CA LEU A 241 -3.78 11.01 28.64
C LEU A 241 -5.04 11.69 28.10
N ALA A 242 -5.06 13.04 28.07
CA ALA A 242 -6.18 13.78 27.52
C ALA A 242 -6.38 13.46 26.02
N GLY A 243 -5.32 13.52 25.22
CA GLY A 243 -5.39 13.18 23.80
C GLY A 243 -5.78 11.72 23.53
N LEU A 244 -5.36 10.79 24.41
CA LEU A 244 -5.79 9.40 24.34
C LEU A 244 -7.29 9.27 24.67
N ALA A 245 -7.77 9.90 25.73
CA ALA A 245 -9.19 9.93 26.06
C ALA A 245 -10.03 10.52 24.91
N ASP A 246 -9.59 11.63 24.32
CA ASP A 246 -10.27 12.25 23.17
C ASP A 246 -10.34 11.30 21.97
N SER A 247 -9.26 10.54 21.69
CA SER A 247 -9.29 9.53 20.62
C SER A 247 -10.27 8.40 20.90
N MET A 248 -10.36 7.94 22.15
CA MET A 248 -11.30 6.90 22.57
C MET A 248 -12.75 7.39 22.53
N VAL A 249 -13.01 8.65 22.90
CA VAL A 249 -14.34 9.26 22.77
C VAL A 249 -14.75 9.32 21.30
N ARG A 250 -13.85 9.73 20.41
CA ARG A 250 -14.12 9.74 18.96
C ARG A 250 -14.42 8.34 18.44
N GLU A 251 -13.61 7.34 18.80
CA GLU A 251 -13.84 5.94 18.39
C GLU A 251 -15.20 5.43 18.87
N LYS A 252 -15.55 5.65 20.14
CA LYS A 252 -16.87 5.32 20.69
C LYS A 252 -18.01 6.06 19.98
N THR A 253 -17.79 7.29 19.56
CA THR A 253 -18.78 8.07 18.81
C THR A 253 -19.02 7.48 17.44
N VAL A 254 -17.97 7.07 16.74
CA VAL A 254 -18.09 6.34 15.47
C VAL A 254 -18.83 5.02 15.67
N ASP A 255 -18.52 4.27 16.74
CA ASP A 255 -19.22 3.02 17.09
C ASP A 255 -20.70 3.24 17.41
N PHE A 256 -21.02 4.31 18.10
CA PHE A 256 -22.40 4.71 18.36
C PHE A 256 -23.14 4.99 17.05
N LEU A 257 -22.54 5.80 16.17
CA LEU A 257 -23.12 6.09 14.85
C LEU A 257 -23.27 4.82 13.99
N ALA A 258 -22.30 3.91 14.04
CA ALA A 258 -22.35 2.64 13.29
C ALA A 258 -23.47 1.71 13.76
N LYS A 259 -23.79 1.71 15.06
CA LYS A 259 -24.94 0.96 15.60
C LYS A 259 -26.29 1.55 15.21
N LEU A 260 -26.34 2.86 14.97
CA LEU A 260 -27.56 3.57 14.54
C LEU A 260 -27.78 3.52 13.03
N ALA A 261 -26.69 3.42 12.26
CA ALA A 261 -26.76 3.36 10.81
C ALA A 261 -27.49 2.09 10.35
N THR A 262 -28.59 2.26 9.63
CA THR A 262 -29.28 1.15 8.97
C THR A 262 -28.43 0.68 7.79
N ALA A 263 -27.81 -0.51 7.91
CA ALA A 263 -27.05 -1.11 6.83
C ALA A 263 -27.93 -1.27 5.59
N THR A 264 -27.67 -0.44 4.57
CA THR A 264 -28.25 -0.65 3.24
C THR A 264 -27.26 -1.54 2.52
N ASN A 265 -27.42 -2.87 2.65
CA ASN A 265 -26.59 -3.81 1.90
C ASN A 265 -26.81 -3.54 0.41
N SER A 266 -25.82 -2.96 -0.26
CA SER A 266 -25.74 -3.07 -1.71
C SER A 266 -25.27 -4.48 -2.02
N GLU A 267 -26.19 -5.31 -2.49
CA GLU A 267 -25.83 -6.57 -3.15
C GLU A 267 -24.87 -6.22 -4.30
N LYS A 268 -23.64 -6.71 -4.22
CA LYS A 268 -22.70 -6.63 -5.34
C LYS A 268 -23.33 -7.41 -6.51
N GLU A 269 -23.69 -6.71 -7.58
CA GLU A 269 -23.95 -7.32 -8.87
C GLU A 269 -22.72 -8.17 -9.28
N GLY A 270 -23.00 -9.39 -9.74
CA GLY A 270 -22.04 -10.49 -9.87
C GLY A 270 -21.14 -10.45 -11.10
#